data_AF-A0AAV5NLA5-F1
#
_entry.id   AF-A0AAV5NLA5-F1
#
_cell.length_a   1.000
_cell.length_b   1.000
_cell.length_c   1.000
_cell.angle_alpha   90.00
_cell.angle_beta   90.00
_cell.angle_gamma   90.00
#
_symmetry.space_group_name_H-M   'P 1'
#
loop_
_entity.id
_entity.type
_entity.pdbx_description
1 polymer ?
#
loop_
_entity_poly.entity_id
_entity_poly.type
_entity_poly.pdbx_seq_one_letter_code
_entity_poly.pdbx_strand_id
1 'polypeptide(L)'
;MKLQAKEDAFTKVFGIQADVDKYLYLEQTSLSDSEVIRDGEWLIFDGSSKLSTWHPIPLDWLIHDDSADLEKPMVAAWGSSTFVVRHDIVPKFQEKMGASCEFLPVNVDNSVWYALNVVSKLDALDSELTEVNYKPNGRIHKTRPYKRFVVDRNKVLLQSCLR
;
A
#
# COMPACT_ATOMS: atom_id res chain seq x y z
N MET A 1 -6.61 31.64 29.69
CA MET A 1 -7.25 31.16 28.45
C MET A 1 -6.70 29.77 28.16
N LYS A 2 -7.46 28.70 28.46
CA LYS A 2 -7.01 27.32 28.20
C LYS A 2 -7.25 27.04 26.72
N LEU A 3 -6.18 26.91 25.93
CA LEU A 3 -6.24 26.32 24.60
C LEU A 3 -6.62 24.85 24.79
N GLN A 4 -7.89 24.53 24.61
CA GLN A 4 -8.30 23.14 24.41
C GLN A 4 -7.74 22.72 23.05
N ALA A 5 -6.82 21.75 23.07
CA ALA A 5 -6.41 21.06 21.86
C ALA A 5 -7.69 20.47 21.23
N LYS A 6 -8.01 20.94 20.02
CA LYS A 6 -9.09 20.38 19.23
C LYS A 6 -8.66 18.95 18.90
N GLU A 7 -9.35 17.95 19.45
CA GLU A 7 -9.15 16.57 19.03
C GLU A 7 -9.28 16.52 17.50
N ASP A 8 -8.28 15.95 16.83
CA ASP A 8 -8.26 15.80 15.38
C ASP A 8 -9.40 14.87 14.96
N ALA A 9 -10.58 15.45 14.75
CA ALA A 9 -11.76 14.72 14.35
C ALA A 9 -11.52 14.05 12.99
N PHE A 10 -11.81 12.75 12.90
CA PHE A 10 -11.77 12.00 11.65
C PHE A 10 -12.71 12.66 10.63
N THR A 11 -12.14 13.23 9.56
CA THR A 11 -12.88 14.04 8.59
C THR A 11 -12.85 13.47 7.17
N LYS A 12 -11.80 12.74 6.80
CA LYS A 12 -11.57 12.32 5.40
C LYS A 12 -10.92 10.95 5.30
N VAL A 13 -11.25 10.25 4.22
CA VAL A 13 -10.59 9.05 3.75
C VAL A 13 -9.93 9.38 2.42
N PHE A 14 -8.70 8.93 2.24
CA PHE A 14 -7.95 9.11 0.99
C PHE A 14 -7.75 7.73 0.35
N GLY A 15 -8.02 7.65 -0.96
CA GLY A 15 -7.57 6.56 -1.79
C GLY A 15 -6.24 6.94 -2.44
N ILE A 16 -5.27 6.03 -2.43
CA ILE A 16 -3.98 6.22 -3.09
C ILE A 16 -3.93 5.28 -4.29
N GLN A 17 -3.59 5.83 -5.45
CA GLN A 17 -3.42 5.08 -6.70
C GLN A 17 -2.14 5.56 -7.38
N ALA A 18 -1.49 4.66 -8.10
CA ALA A 18 -0.36 5.01 -8.94
C ALA A 18 -0.85 5.84 -10.14
N ASP A 19 -0.09 6.87 -10.50
CA ASP A 19 -0.31 7.66 -11.70
C ASP A 19 0.67 7.16 -12.78
N VAL A 20 0.19 6.19 -13.58
CA VAL A 20 1.00 5.47 -14.57
C VAL A 20 1.32 6.32 -15.80
N ASP A 21 0.57 7.40 -16.01
CA ASP A 21 0.80 8.33 -17.12
C ASP A 21 1.93 9.33 -16.80
N LYS A 22 2.33 9.42 -15.53
CA LYS A 22 3.34 10.37 -15.05
C LYS A 22 4.60 9.70 -14.48
N TYR A 23 4.46 8.55 -13.82
CA TYR A 23 5.55 7.96 -13.07
C TYR A 23 5.83 6.51 -13.48
N LEU A 24 7.11 6.14 -13.42
CA LEU A 24 7.56 4.76 -13.51
C LEU A 24 7.11 3.96 -12.29
N TYR A 25 6.86 2.68 -12.52
CA TYR A 25 6.58 1.68 -11.51
C TYR A 25 7.68 0.63 -11.48
N LEU A 26 7.78 -0.07 -10.35
CA LEU A 26 8.73 -1.14 -10.14
C LEU A 26 8.09 -2.48 -10.51
N GLU A 27 8.92 -3.38 -10.99
CA GLU A 27 8.63 -4.80 -11.08
C GLU A 27 9.69 -5.60 -10.32
N GLN A 28 9.35 -6.85 -9.99
CA GLN A 28 10.37 -7.75 -9.50
C GLN A 28 11.30 -8.09 -10.65
N THR A 29 12.62 -7.98 -10.44
CA THR A 29 13.61 -8.35 -11.46
C THR A 29 13.28 -9.74 -11.99
N SER A 30 12.95 -9.82 -13.29
CA SER A 30 12.68 -11.09 -13.95
C SER A 30 13.99 -11.84 -14.07
N LEU A 31 14.16 -12.88 -13.28
CA LEU A 31 15.37 -13.68 -13.28
C LEU A 31 15.03 -15.10 -13.73
N SER A 32 15.34 -15.37 -14.99
CA SER A 32 15.73 -16.70 -15.46
C SER A 32 16.96 -17.24 -14.71
N ASP A 33 17.69 -16.40 -13.96
CA ASP A 33 18.95 -16.75 -13.28
C ASP A 33 18.98 -16.43 -11.78
N SER A 34 17.84 -16.44 -11.07
CA SER A 34 17.85 -16.33 -9.60
C SER A 34 17.19 -17.53 -8.96
N GLU A 35 18.02 -18.26 -8.24
CA GLU A 35 17.69 -19.28 -7.25
C GLU A 35 16.89 -18.71 -6.05
N VAL A 36 16.26 -17.53 -6.19
CA VAL A 36 15.51 -16.81 -5.15
C VAL A 36 13.99 -17.02 -5.29
N ILE A 37 13.54 -17.80 -6.28
CA ILE A 37 12.26 -18.53 -6.13
C ILE A 37 12.53 -19.71 -5.19
N ARG A 38 12.81 -19.43 -3.92
CA ARG A 38 12.62 -20.45 -2.88
C ARG A 38 11.12 -20.69 -2.77
N ASP A 39 10.71 -21.84 -3.28
CA ASP A 39 9.41 -22.50 -3.07
C ASP A 39 8.18 -21.60 -3.21
N GLY A 40 7.81 -21.21 -4.43
CA GLY A 40 6.40 -21.09 -4.85
C GLY A 40 5.45 -20.18 -4.05
N GLU A 41 5.93 -19.43 -3.06
CA GLU A 41 5.11 -18.55 -2.24
C GLU A 41 4.95 -17.24 -2.97
N TRP A 42 3.78 -17.06 -3.54
CA TRP A 42 3.34 -15.79 -4.09
C TRP A 42 3.51 -14.71 -3.02
N LEU A 43 4.29 -13.68 -3.31
CA LEU A 43 4.46 -12.56 -2.40
C LEU A 43 3.15 -11.76 -2.33
N ILE A 44 2.34 -12.05 -1.31
CA ILE A 44 1.01 -11.46 -1.13
C ILE A 44 1.04 -10.50 0.05
N PHE A 45 0.69 -9.23 -0.17
CA PHE A 45 0.51 -8.22 0.88
C PHE A 45 -0.95 -8.24 1.38
N ASP A 46 -1.30 -9.25 2.17
CA ASP A 46 -2.63 -9.44 2.75
C ASP A 46 -2.79 -8.85 4.16
N GLY A 47 -1.78 -8.14 4.64
CA GLY A 47 -1.70 -7.58 6.00
C GLY A 47 -1.27 -8.56 7.08
N SER A 48 -0.79 -9.76 6.72
CA SER A 48 0.07 -10.55 7.61
C SER A 48 1.45 -9.91 7.74
N SER A 49 2.07 -10.04 8.91
CA SER A 49 3.46 -9.64 9.12
C SER A 49 4.41 -10.46 8.26
N LYS A 50 5.42 -9.82 7.69
CA LYS A 50 6.47 -10.48 6.89
C LYS A 50 7.85 -10.38 7.48
N LEU A 51 8.05 -9.64 8.57
CA LEU A 51 9.38 -9.37 9.15
C LEU A 51 10.20 -10.63 9.41
N SER A 52 9.57 -11.72 9.83
CA SER A 52 10.28 -12.98 10.16
C SER A 52 10.76 -13.77 8.94
N THR A 53 10.14 -13.58 7.78
CA THR A 53 10.44 -14.32 6.54
C THR A 53 11.02 -13.43 5.44
N TRP A 54 11.08 -12.11 5.68
CA TRP A 54 11.49 -11.15 4.68
C TRP A 54 13.00 -11.19 4.42
N HIS A 55 13.33 -11.18 3.13
CA HIS A 55 14.68 -11.00 2.64
C HIS A 55 14.66 -9.86 1.61
N PRO A 56 15.70 -9.02 1.51
CA PRO A 56 15.72 -7.95 0.53
C PRO A 56 15.55 -8.47 -0.91
N ILE A 57 14.56 -7.93 -1.63
CA ILE A 57 14.21 -8.33 -2.99
C ILE A 57 14.78 -7.29 -3.97
N PRO A 58 15.46 -7.71 -5.05
CA PRO A 58 15.84 -6.82 -6.14
C PRO A 58 14.62 -6.46 -7.00
N LEU A 59 14.45 -5.17 -7.25
CA LEU A 59 13.40 -4.61 -8.08
C LEU A 59 14.01 -3.74 -9.17
N ASP A 60 13.41 -3.79 -10.36
CA ASP A 60 13.77 -2.95 -11.49
C ASP A 60 12.65 -1.98 -11.82
N TRP A 61 13.01 -0.87 -12.46
CA TRP A 61 12.04 -0.01 -13.09
C TRP A 61 11.46 -0.72 -14.31
N LEU A 62 10.14 -0.77 -14.38
CA LEU A 62 9.47 -1.32 -15.54
C LEU A 62 9.49 -0.30 -16.68
N ILE A 63 10.35 -0.57 -17.67
CA ILE A 63 10.61 0.30 -18.82
C ILE A 63 9.96 -0.33 -20.06
N HIS A 64 9.17 0.48 -20.76
CA HIS A 64 8.53 0.19 -22.04
C HIS A 64 8.84 1.31 -23.04
N ASP A 65 8.45 1.13 -24.31
CA ASP A 65 8.74 2.11 -25.38
C ASP A 65 8.22 3.52 -25.06
N ASP A 66 7.11 3.63 -24.33
CA ASP A 66 6.50 4.91 -23.92
C ASP A 66 7.06 5.47 -22.59
N SER A 67 8.06 4.82 -21.99
CA SER A 67 8.57 5.19 -20.67
C SER A 67 9.56 6.36 -20.66
N ALA A 68 9.96 6.87 -21.83
CA ALA A 68 11.00 7.89 -21.96
C ALA A 68 10.66 9.21 -21.21
N ASP A 69 9.37 9.55 -21.14
CA ASP A 69 8.88 10.78 -20.50
C ASP A 69 8.43 10.57 -19.03
N LEU A 70 8.50 9.35 -18.51
CA LEU A 70 8.03 9.03 -17.16
C LEU A 70 9.09 9.33 -16.10
N GLU A 71 8.67 9.89 -14.97
CA GLU A 71 9.55 10.22 -13.86
C GLU A 71 9.73 9.05 -12.87
N LYS A 72 10.92 8.90 -12.28
CA LYS A 72 11.11 8.03 -11.11
C LYS A 72 10.54 8.72 -9.84
N PRO A 73 9.46 8.22 -9.23
CA PRO A 73 8.84 8.87 -8.07
C PRO A 73 9.62 8.60 -6.79
N MET A 74 9.33 9.35 -5.72
CA MET A 74 9.85 9.04 -4.37
C MET A 74 9.09 7.87 -3.70
N VAL A 75 7.86 7.63 -4.14
CA VAL A 75 7.03 6.48 -3.79
C VAL A 75 6.59 5.82 -5.09
N ALA A 76 7.13 4.64 -5.38
CA ALA A 76 6.82 3.88 -6.58
C ALA A 76 5.78 2.82 -6.28
N ALA A 77 4.88 2.56 -7.23
CA ALA A 77 4.09 1.34 -7.17
C ALA A 77 4.98 0.15 -7.55
N TRP A 78 4.82 -0.99 -6.88
CA TRP A 78 5.42 -2.25 -7.27
C TRP A 78 4.34 -3.18 -7.82
N GLY A 79 4.21 -3.15 -9.16
CA GLY A 79 3.13 -3.80 -9.88
C GLY A 79 1.75 -3.48 -9.27
N SER A 80 0.98 -4.54 -8.99
CA SER A 80 -0.32 -4.45 -8.29
C SER A 80 -0.24 -4.84 -6.81
N SER A 81 0.97 -5.07 -6.29
CA SER A 81 1.19 -5.68 -4.98
C SER A 81 1.17 -4.66 -3.85
N THR A 82 2.02 -3.64 -3.94
CA THR A 82 2.16 -2.61 -2.89
C THR A 82 2.89 -1.36 -3.41
N PHE A 83 3.15 -0.40 -2.53
CA PHE A 83 4.03 0.75 -2.77
C PHE A 83 5.40 0.56 -2.11
N VAL A 84 6.41 1.17 -2.72
CA VAL A 84 7.82 1.15 -2.28
C VAL A 84 8.30 2.58 -2.11
N VAL A 85 8.91 2.87 -0.97
CA VAL A 85 9.27 4.22 -0.53
C VAL A 85 10.79 4.36 -0.47
N ARG A 86 11.30 5.46 -1.03
CA ARG A 86 12.74 5.79 -1.01
C ARG A 86 13.22 6.06 0.42
N HIS A 87 14.42 5.58 0.76
CA HIS A 87 14.94 5.62 2.15
C HIS A 87 14.93 7.00 2.81
N ASP A 88 15.18 8.08 2.05
CA ASP A 88 15.31 9.44 2.58
C ASP A 88 13.99 10.00 3.11
N ILE A 89 12.86 9.51 2.61
CA ILE A 89 11.52 9.94 3.05
C ILE A 89 10.86 8.93 4.00
N VAL A 90 11.44 7.74 4.20
CA VAL A 90 10.93 6.72 5.13
C VAL A 90 10.73 7.23 6.56
N PRO A 91 11.62 8.05 7.16
CA PRO A 91 11.39 8.56 8.51
C PRO A 91 10.04 9.30 8.66
N LYS A 92 9.60 10.02 7.63
CA LYS A 92 8.28 10.70 7.63
C LYS A 92 7.12 9.70 7.64
N PHE A 93 7.28 8.58 6.94
CA PHE A 93 6.29 7.51 6.93
C PHE A 93 6.28 6.76 8.27
N GLN A 94 7.45 6.48 8.84
CA GLN A 94 7.57 5.82 10.14
C GLN A 94 6.95 6.66 11.26
N GLU A 95 7.15 7.98 11.27
CA GLU A 95 6.55 8.88 12.25
C GLU A 95 5.00 8.80 12.25
N LYS A 96 4.39 8.72 11.07
CA LYS A 96 2.91 8.75 10.94
C LYS A 96 2.26 7.37 10.89
N MET A 97 2.95 6.37 10.36
CA MET A 97 2.39 5.05 10.02
C MET A 97 3.20 3.88 10.60
N GLY A 98 4.26 4.12 11.38
CA GLY A 98 5.13 3.08 11.93
C GLY A 98 4.41 2.01 12.75
N ALA A 99 3.34 2.37 13.46
CA ALA A 99 2.53 1.41 14.23
C ALA A 99 1.58 0.55 13.37
N SER A 100 1.41 0.92 12.09
CA SER A 100 0.41 0.36 11.18
C SER A 100 1.03 -0.33 9.96
N CYS A 101 2.32 -0.08 9.69
CA CYS A 101 3.03 -0.57 8.53
C CYS A 101 4.39 -1.15 8.93
N GLU A 102 4.77 -2.25 8.28
CA GLU A 102 6.15 -2.72 8.25
C GLU A 102 6.86 -2.12 7.04
N PHE A 103 8.12 -1.76 7.22
CA PHE A 103 8.97 -1.19 6.19
C PHE A 103 9.98 -2.26 5.78
N LEU A 104 9.68 -2.96 4.70
CA LEU A 104 10.39 -4.15 4.29
C LEU A 104 11.47 -3.78 3.26
N PRO A 105 12.76 -3.94 3.55
CA PRO A 105 13.83 -3.45 2.67
C PRO A 105 13.81 -4.13 1.31
N VAL A 106 14.00 -3.37 0.24
CA VAL A 106 14.18 -3.82 -1.15
C VAL A 106 15.36 -3.10 -1.77
N ASN A 107 15.89 -3.66 -2.86
CA ASN A 107 16.99 -3.05 -3.61
C ASN A 107 16.47 -2.52 -4.95
N VAL A 108 16.62 -1.21 -5.18
CA VAL A 108 16.27 -0.53 -6.44
C VAL A 108 17.49 0.26 -6.89
N ASP A 109 18.02 0.01 -8.09
CA ASP A 109 19.24 0.67 -8.62
C ASP A 109 20.42 0.67 -7.61
N ASN A 110 20.71 -0.47 -6.98
CA ASN A 110 21.74 -0.63 -5.93
C ASN A 110 21.54 0.26 -4.68
N SER A 111 20.33 0.76 -4.48
CA SER A 111 19.96 1.61 -3.34
C SER A 111 18.87 0.94 -2.51
N VAL A 112 18.89 1.16 -1.20
CA VAL A 112 17.87 0.65 -0.29
C VAL A 112 16.60 1.49 -0.43
N TRP A 113 15.48 0.81 -0.67
CA TRP A 113 14.12 1.33 -0.58
C TRP A 113 13.32 0.40 0.34
N TYR A 114 12.07 0.75 0.63
CA TYR A 114 11.25 -0.02 1.56
C TYR A 114 9.85 -0.25 1.00
N ALA A 115 9.49 -1.52 0.78
CA ALA A 115 8.12 -1.92 0.50
C ALA A 115 7.25 -1.73 1.75
N LEU A 116 6.08 -1.13 1.56
CA LEU A 116 5.11 -0.90 2.63
C LEU A 116 4.23 -2.14 2.80
N ASN A 117 4.27 -2.79 3.96
CA ASN A 117 3.32 -3.83 4.31
C ASN A 117 2.36 -3.30 5.38
N VAL A 118 1.12 -3.02 5.01
CA VAL A 118 0.10 -2.52 5.93
C VAL A 118 -0.44 -3.68 6.76
N VAL A 119 -0.02 -3.78 8.02
CA VAL A 119 -0.37 -4.90 8.93
C VAL A 119 -1.56 -4.58 9.82
N SER A 120 -1.85 -3.30 10.06
CA SER A 120 -3.05 -2.92 10.81
C SER A 120 -4.29 -2.99 9.91
N LYS A 121 -5.31 -3.70 10.37
CA LYS A 121 -6.62 -3.74 9.72
C LYS A 121 -7.66 -3.13 10.66
N LEU A 122 -8.61 -2.43 10.06
CA LEU A 122 -9.78 -1.93 10.76
C LEU A 122 -11.01 -2.26 9.91
N ASP A 123 -11.93 -3.04 10.48
CA ASP A 123 -13.25 -3.23 9.89
C ASP A 123 -14.13 -2.01 10.22
N ALA A 124 -13.98 -0.96 9.41
CA ALA A 124 -14.79 0.25 9.50
C ALA A 124 -15.87 0.33 8.42
N LEU A 125 -16.20 -0.78 7.74
CA LEU A 125 -17.24 -0.75 6.71
C LEU A 125 -18.62 -0.62 7.37
N ASP A 126 -19.42 0.33 6.89
CA ASP A 126 -20.84 0.38 7.18
C ASP A 126 -21.57 -0.49 6.16
N SER A 127 -21.93 -1.72 6.57
CA SER A 127 -22.55 -2.70 5.69
C SER A 127 -23.98 -2.34 5.26
N GLU A 128 -24.67 -1.47 6.00
CA GLU A 128 -26.04 -1.07 5.70
C GLU A 128 -26.07 0.04 4.64
N LEU A 129 -25.16 1.00 4.75
CA LEU A 129 -25.09 2.15 3.85
C LEU A 129 -24.15 1.95 2.65
N THR A 130 -23.32 0.91 2.67
CA THR A 130 -22.46 0.54 1.54
C THR A 130 -23.26 -0.15 0.44
N GLU A 131 -23.12 0.35 -0.79
CA GLU A 131 -23.72 -0.26 -1.99
C GLU A 131 -22.64 -0.97 -2.80
N VAL A 132 -22.84 -2.25 -3.06
CA VAL A 132 -21.92 -3.13 -3.78
C VAL A 132 -22.32 -3.24 -5.26
N ASN A 133 -21.33 -3.24 -6.17
CA ASN A 133 -21.54 -3.52 -7.58
C ASN A 133 -21.53 -5.03 -7.82
N TYR A 134 -22.63 -5.54 -8.38
CA TYR A 134 -22.76 -6.93 -8.80
C TYR A 134 -22.57 -7.05 -10.31
N LYS A 135 -21.92 -8.12 -10.74
CA LYS A 135 -21.92 -8.59 -12.12
C LYS A 135 -23.29 -9.19 -12.46
N PRO A 136 -23.65 -9.32 -13.76
CA PRO A 136 -24.90 -9.98 -14.17
C PRO A 136 -25.09 -11.40 -13.60
N ASN A 137 -24.00 -12.08 -13.27
CA ASN A 137 -24.02 -13.41 -12.64
C ASN A 137 -24.16 -13.39 -11.10
N GLY A 138 -24.51 -12.25 -10.50
CA GLY A 138 -24.70 -12.09 -9.06
C GLY A 138 -23.42 -12.07 -8.22
N ARG A 139 -22.23 -12.19 -8.81
CA ARG A 139 -20.95 -12.07 -8.08
C ARG A 139 -20.51 -10.61 -7.98
N ILE A 140 -19.82 -10.25 -6.90
CA ILE A 140 -19.26 -8.90 -6.71
C ILE A 140 -18.22 -8.57 -7.80
N HIS A 141 -18.23 -7.33 -8.27
CA HIS A 141 -17.26 -6.85 -9.25
C HIS A 141 -15.86 -6.71 -8.61
N LYS A 142 -14.88 -7.54 -9.00
CA LYS A 142 -13.55 -7.57 -8.36
C LYS A 142 -12.78 -6.24 -8.45
N THR A 143 -12.88 -5.51 -9.57
CA THR A 143 -12.10 -4.27 -9.79
C THR A 143 -12.82 -3.00 -9.38
N ARG A 144 -14.15 -3.06 -9.19
CA ARG A 144 -14.98 -1.91 -8.79
C ARG A 144 -16.08 -2.40 -7.85
N PRO A 145 -15.71 -2.95 -6.67
CA PRO A 145 -16.65 -3.66 -5.81
C PRO A 145 -17.75 -2.78 -5.22
N TYR A 146 -17.52 -1.47 -5.10
CA TYR A 146 -18.47 -0.56 -4.46
C TYR A 146 -18.99 0.49 -5.44
N LYS A 147 -20.31 0.67 -5.47
CA LYS A 147 -20.98 1.85 -6.02
C LYS A 147 -20.95 3.00 -5.03
N ARG A 148 -21.08 2.66 -3.75
CA ARG A 148 -20.98 3.58 -2.62
C ARG A 148 -20.23 2.86 -1.50
N PHE A 149 -19.09 3.41 -1.08
CA PHE A 149 -18.31 2.89 0.03
C PHE A 149 -18.49 3.81 1.24
N VAL A 150 -19.08 3.31 2.32
CA VAL A 150 -19.36 4.10 3.52
C VAL A 150 -18.54 3.59 4.68
N VAL A 151 -17.81 4.50 5.32
CA VAL A 151 -16.99 4.22 6.50
C VAL A 151 -17.74 4.64 7.76
N ASP A 152 -17.93 3.70 8.68
CA ASP A 152 -18.44 3.96 10.01
C ASP A 152 -17.39 4.70 10.83
N ARG A 153 -17.64 5.99 11.06
CA ARG A 153 -16.72 6.88 11.79
C ARG A 153 -16.51 6.44 13.23
N ASN A 154 -17.50 5.82 13.86
CA ASN A 154 -17.39 5.41 15.26
C ASN A 154 -16.33 4.31 15.42
N LYS A 155 -16.26 3.38 14.45
CA LYS A 155 -15.25 2.31 14.43
C LYS A 155 -13.83 2.85 14.23
N VAL A 156 -13.68 3.98 13.52
CA VAL A 156 -12.38 4.65 13.34
C VAL A 156 -11.92 5.35 14.62
N LEU A 157 -12.82 6.07 15.29
CA LEU A 157 -12.50 6.87 16.48
C LEU A 157 -12.21 6.01 17.73
N LEU A 158 -12.88 4.87 17.87
CA LEU A 158 -12.64 3.95 18.99
C LEU A 158 -11.23 3.35 18.98
N GLN A 159 -10.62 3.19 17.80
CA GLN A 159 -9.27 2.62 17.68
C GLN A 159 -8.17 3.66 17.95
N SER A 160 -8.43 4.96 17.74
CA SER A 160 -7.48 6.03 18.09
C SER A 160 -7.37 6.29 19.60
N CYS A 161 -8.39 5.93 20.39
CA CYS A 161 -8.39 6.11 21.85
C CYS A 161 -7.76 4.93 22.62
N LEU A 162 -7.44 3.82 21.94
CA LEU A 162 -6.85 2.61 22.53
C LEU A 162 -5.33 2.49 22.25
N ARG A 163 -4.71 3.54 21.70
CA ARG A 163 -3.27 3.64 21.44
C ARG A 163 -2.57 4.50 22.49
#